data_AF-A0A1F5USI5-F1
#
_entry.id   AF-A0A1F5USI5-F1
#
_cell.length_a   1.000
_cell.length_b   1.000
_cell.length_c   1.000
_cell.angle_alpha   90.00
_cell.angle_beta   90.00
_cell.angle_gamma   90.00
#
_symmetry.space_group_name_H-M   'P 1'
#
loop_
_entity.id
_entity.type
_entity.pdbx_description
1 polymer ?
#
loop_
_entity_poly.entity_id
_entity_poly.type
_entity_poly.pdbx_seq_one_letter_code
_entity_poly.pdbx_strand_id
1 'polypeptide(L)' 'MKIGILGSGVVGQVLANGFIKHGYEVMVGTRSPEKLSGWKEKARITQPIQASQRTFHLRTGAET' A
#
# COMPACT_ATOMS: atom_id res chain seq x y z
N MET A 1 -1.23 -14.24 -1.26
CA MET A 1 -0.65 -14.68 0.03
C MET A 1 -0.97 -13.63 1.08
N LYS A 2 -1.44 -14.03 2.27
CA LYS A 2 -1.80 -13.09 3.36
C LYS A 2 -0.77 -13.17 4.47
N ILE A 3 -0.27 -12.03 4.94
CA ILE A 3 0.78 -11.94 5.95
C ILE A 3 0.23 -11.29 7.22
N GLY A 4 0.31 -12.00 8.34
CA GLY A 4 -0.04 -11.49 9.67
C GLY A 4 1.21 -11.13 10.47
N ILE A 5 1.33 -9.88 10.91
CA ILE A 5 2.45 -9.38 11.72
C ILE A 5 1.92 -9.10 13.12
N LEU A 6 2.48 -9.79 14.13
CA LEU A 6 2.12 -9.57 15.53
C LEU A 6 3.20 -8.69 16.19
N GLY A 7 2.88 -7.42 16.38
CA GLY A 7 3.79 -6.41 16.92
C GLY A 7 3.85 -5.16 16.06
N SER A 8 3.68 -4.00 16.69
CA SER A 8 3.63 -2.67 16.05
C SER A 8 4.92 -1.86 16.19
N GLY A 9 5.99 -2.49 16.69
CA GLY A 9 7.30 -1.88 16.78
C GLY A 9 7.88 -1.53 15.40
N VAL A 10 8.99 -0.80 15.40
CA VAL A 10 9.67 -0.34 14.17
C VAL A 10 9.93 -1.49 13.19
N VAL A 11 10.35 -2.65 13.69
CA VAL A 11 10.59 -3.85 12.87
C VAL A 11 9.31 -4.33 12.17
N GLY A 12 8.18 -4.40 12.89
CA GLY A 12 6.89 -4.81 12.32
C GLY A 12 6.41 -3.86 11.23
N GLN A 13 6.65 -2.56 11.40
CA GLN A 13 6.30 -1.54 10.41
C GLN A 13 7.16 -1.64 9.14
N VAL A 14 8.47 -1.87 9.28
CA VAL A 14 9.40 -2.02 8.15
C VAL A 14 9.06 -3.27 7.33
N LEU A 15 8.81 -4.40 8.00
CA LEU A 15 8.39 -5.64 7.35
C LEU A 15 7.07 -5.44 6.60
N ALA A 16 6.07 -4.83 7.24
CA ALA A 16 4.79 -4.55 6.61
C ALA A 16 4.94 -3.69 5.35
N ASN A 17 5.75 -2.64 5.40
CA ASN A 17 6.04 -1.79 4.24
C ASN A 17 6.75 -2.57 3.11
N GLY A 18 7.69 -3.44 3.45
CA GLY A 18 8.34 -4.33 2.47
C GLY A 18 7.33 -5.22 1.76
N PHE A 19 6.48 -5.91 2.51
CA PHE A 19 5.46 -6.79 1.93
C PHE A 19 4.41 -6.05 1.08
N ILE A 20 3.99 -4.85 1.51
CA ILE A 20 3.08 -4.00 0.73
C ILE A 20 3.74 -3.62 -0.61
N LYS A 21 5.03 -3.25 -0.60
CA LYS A 21 5.78 -2.92 -1.83
C LYS A 21 5.85 -4.09 -2.82
N HIS A 22 5.84 -5.32 -2.34
CA HIS A 22 5.82 -6.52 -3.17
C HIS A 22 4.41 -7.00 -3.57
N GLY A 23 3.36 -6.23 -3.23
CA GLY A 23 1.98 -6.53 -3.61
C GLY A 23 1.29 -7.59 -2.75
N TYR A 24 1.81 -7.84 -1.54
CA TYR A 24 1.18 -8.76 -0.59
C TYR A 24 0.17 -8.05 0.31
N GLU A 25 -0.87 -8.81 0.70
CA GLU A 25 -1.89 -8.33 1.63
C GLU A 25 -1.40 -8.56 3.07
N VAL A 26 -1.21 -7.45 3.81
CA VAL A 26 -0.59 -7.46 5.15
C VAL A 26 -1.59 -6.99 6.20
N MET A 27 -1.67 -7.71 7.31
CA MET A 27 -2.40 -7.32 8.52
C MET A 27 -1.45 -7.23 9.69
N VAL A 28 -1.49 -6.12 10.44
CA VAL A 28 -0.66 -5.92 11.64
C VAL A 28 -1.56 -5.95 12.88
N GLY A 29 -1.36 -6.96 13.74
CA GLY A 29 -1.99 -7.09 15.05
C GLY A 29 -1.10 -6.52 16.16
N THR A 30 -1.68 -5.74 17.07
CA THR A 30 -0.99 -5.13 18.21
C THR A 30 -1.88 -5.19 19.44
N ARG A 31 -1.26 -5.24 20.63
CA ARG A 31 -1.99 -5.10 21.92
C ARG A 31 -2.25 -3.62 22.27
N SER A 32 -1.49 -2.71 21.68
CA SER A 32 -1.65 -1.26 21.86
C SER A 32 -1.99 -0.62 20.49
N PRO A 33 -3.28 -0.34 20.21
CA PRO A 33 -3.74 0.16 18.90
C PRO A 33 -3.32 1.62 18.64
N GLU A 34 -3.06 2.40 19.69
CA GLU A 34 -2.63 3.81 19.63
C GLU A 34 -1.36 4.02 18.79
N LYS A 35 -0.38 3.12 18.88
CA LYS A 35 0.88 3.19 18.11
C LYS A 35 0.71 2.81 16.64
N LEU A 36 -0.40 2.16 16.29
CA LEU A 36 -0.66 1.68 14.93
C LEU A 36 -1.33 2.72 14.03
N SER A 37 -2.05 3.68 14.62
CA SER A 37 -2.77 4.72 13.86
C SER A 37 -1.81 5.55 13.00
N GLY A 38 -0.70 6.02 13.57
CA GLY A 38 0.31 6.80 12.84
C GLY A 38 1.02 6.01 11.73
N TRP A 39 1.09 4.68 11.85
CA TRP A 39 1.65 3.83 10.80
C TRP A 39 0.67 3.62 9.63
N LYS A 40 -0.62 3.39 9.91
CA LYS A 40 -1.65 3.24 8.85
C LYS A 40 -1.70 4.45 7.92
N GLU A 41 -1.54 5.65 8.48
CA GLU A 41 -1.53 6.89 7.72
C GLU A 41 -0.33 6.98 6.78
N LYS A 42 0.88 6.62 7.26
CA LYS A 42 2.09 6.55 6.42
C LYS A 42 2.04 5.43 5.38
N ALA A 43 1.49 4.27 5.73
CA ALA A 43 1.33 3.15 4.80
C ALA A 43 0.36 3.49 3.65
N ARG A 44 -0.66 4.31 3.91
CA ARG A 44 -1.57 4.84 2.87
C ARG A 44 -0.86 5.72 1.83
N ILE A 45 0.23 6.40 2.21
CA ILE A 45 1.02 7.23 1.28
C ILE A 45 1.81 6.34 0.29
N THR A 46 1.96 5.04 0.57
CA THR A 46 2.57 4.06 -0.36
C THR A 46 1.51 3.28 -1.16
N GLN A 47 0.40 3.92 -1.53
CA GLN A 47 -0.51 3.38 -2.55
C GLN A 47 -0.59 4.27 -3.79
N PRO A 48 0.29 4.04 -4.77
CA PRO A 48 -0.06 4.19 -6.18
C PRO A 48 -0.25 2.80 -6.80
N ILE A 49 -1.28 2.04 -6.37
CA ILE A 49 -1.75 0.87 -7.13
C ILE A 49 -3.18 0.99 -7.65
N GLN A 50 -3.72 2.21 -7.70
CA GLN A 50 -4.76 2.55 -8.68
C GLN A 50 -4.11 3.11 -9.93
N ALA A 51 -3.29 2.28 -10.58
CA ALA A 51 -2.98 2.47 -11.99
C ALA A 51 -4.22 2.08 -12.82
N SER A 52 -4.47 2.84 -13.89
CA SER A 52 -5.26 2.42 -15.06
C SER A 52 -6.79 2.44 -14.98
N GLN A 53 -7.39 3.59 -14.63
CA GLN A 53 -8.58 3.97 -15.39
C GLN A 53 -8.14 4.52 -16.75
N ARG A 54 -8.03 3.58 -17.68
CA ARG A 54 -8.20 3.71 -19.13
C ARG A 54 -8.70 5.10 -19.58
N THR A 55 -7.83 5.88 -20.21
CA THR A 55 -8.26 6.81 -21.27
C THR A 55 -7.21 6.79 -22.37
N PHE A 56 -7.04 5.60 -22.94
CA PHE A 56 -6.60 5.49 -24.32
C PHE A 56 -7.82 5.80 -25.19
N HIS A 57 -8.16 7.09 -25.31
CA HIS A 57 -9.09 7.55 -26.34
C HIS A 57 -8.25 8.24 -27.42
N LEU A 58 -7.90 7.44 -28.43
CA LEU A 58 -7.81 7.79 -29.85
C LEU A 58 -6.76 8.86 -30.23
N ARG A 59 -5.55 8.38 -30.51
CA ARG A 59 -4.77 8.89 -31.64
C ARG A 59 -5.48 8.47 -32.93
N THR A 60 -6.35 9.31 -33.47
CA THR A 60 -6.76 9.25 -34.88
C THR A 60 -6.85 10.66 -35.44
N GLY A 61 -6.00 10.94 -36.43
CA GLY A 61 -6.22 11.80 -37.60
C GLY A 61 -6.73 13.23 -37.39
N ALA A 62 -5.84 14.20 -37.58
CA ALA A 62 -6.13 15.41 -38.34
C ALA A 62 -4.80 16.07 -38.74
N GLU A 63 -4.25 15.56 -39.83
CA GLU A 63 -3.44 16.31 -40.77
C GLU A 63 -3.98 17.73 -41.01
N THR A 64 -3.09 18.73 -40.97
CA THR A 64 -3.26 20.07 -41.55
C THR A 64 -2.36 20.19 -42.76
#